data_AF-A0A256XKV9-F1
#
_entry.id   AF-A0A256XKV9-F1
#
_cell.length_a   1.000
_cell.length_b   1.000
_cell.length_c   1.000
_cell.angle_alpha   90.00
_cell.angle_beta   90.00
_cell.angle_gamma   90.00
#
_symmetry.space_group_name_H-M   'P 1'
#
loop_
_entity.id
_entity.type
_entity.pdbx_description
1 polymer ?
#
loop_
_entity_poly.entity_id
_entity_poly.type
_entity_poly.pdbx_seq_one_letter_code
_entity_poly.pdbx_strand_id
1 'polypeptide(L)'
;MGYLTSKDIGVISVMAAFWAIINATISPIFWRLTHLPFFCDLLALISLSITLWWTRKFGSGIIVGIIATLLNFVLRPGALFFLGFTVASVFFDIFLYLLKYERVFSTSRGLVLLVVSGVLSTWIAGLIIGTFFMSFRVIKAVLLFSVLHSLGGLIGSVLSIAIIKSLEVRRIRP
;
A
#
# COMPACT_ATOMS: atom_id res chain seq x y z
N MET A 1 25.94 1.09 -14.31
CA MET A 1 24.52 0.70 -14.54
C MET A 1 23.68 1.32 -13.44
N GLY A 2 22.50 1.85 -13.77
CA GLY A 2 21.63 2.53 -12.78
C GLY A 2 21.05 1.55 -11.74
N TYR A 3 20.81 2.05 -10.52
CA TYR A 3 20.21 1.26 -9.43
C TYR A 3 18.84 0.69 -9.83
N LEU A 4 17.99 1.51 -10.47
CA LEU A 4 16.72 1.08 -11.07
C LEU A 4 16.91 0.82 -12.57
N THR A 5 16.33 -0.28 -13.06
CA THR A 5 16.26 -0.60 -14.48
C THR A 5 15.00 0.01 -15.11
N SER A 6 14.94 0.06 -16.44
CA SER A 6 13.73 0.51 -17.15
C SER A 6 12.50 -0.34 -16.82
N LYS A 7 12.68 -1.65 -16.54
CA LYS A 7 11.58 -2.52 -16.09
C LYS A 7 11.08 -2.12 -14.70
N ASP A 8 11.99 -1.79 -13.78
CA ASP A 8 11.63 -1.33 -12.43
C ASP A 8 10.82 -0.02 -12.49
N ILE A 9 11.30 0.94 -13.30
CA ILE A 9 10.60 2.21 -13.52
C ILE A 9 9.21 1.97 -14.12
N GLY A 10 9.10 1.03 -15.07
CA GLY A 10 7.83 0.64 -15.65
C GLY A 10 6.84 0.13 -14.60
N VAL A 11 7.25 -0.80 -13.74
CA VAL A 11 6.38 -1.34 -12.68
C VAL A 11 6.00 -0.27 -11.66
N ILE A 12 6.97 0.54 -11.20
CA ILE A 12 6.70 1.66 -10.28
C ILE A 12 5.65 2.60 -10.87
N SER A 13 5.79 2.97 -12.14
CA SER A 13 4.88 3.90 -12.81
C SER A 13 3.47 3.33 -12.93
N VAL A 14 3.35 2.07 -13.37
CA VAL A 14 2.05 1.41 -13.55
C VAL A 14 1.36 1.19 -12.20
N MET A 15 2.08 0.75 -11.17
CA MET A 15 1.50 0.52 -9.84
C MET A 15 1.13 1.82 -9.13
N ALA A 16 1.92 2.88 -9.30
CA ALA A 16 1.56 4.21 -8.79
C ALA A 16 0.31 4.77 -9.49
N ALA A 17 0.21 4.64 -10.81
CA ALA A 17 -0.97 5.04 -11.56
C ALA A 17 -2.20 4.21 -11.18
N PHE A 18 -2.07 2.89 -11.08
CA PHE A 18 -3.14 1.98 -10.65
C PHE A 18 -3.68 2.40 -9.27
N TRP A 19 -2.79 2.62 -8.30
CA TRP A 19 -3.21 3.09 -6.99
C TRP A 19 -3.88 4.46 -7.08
N ALA A 20 -3.23 5.43 -7.72
CA ALA A 20 -3.67 6.81 -7.71
C ALA A 20 -5.02 7.00 -8.39
N ILE A 21 -5.17 6.48 -9.62
CA ILE A 21 -6.34 6.70 -10.46
C ILE A 21 -7.56 6.01 -9.86
N ILE A 22 -7.43 4.75 -9.45
CA ILE A 22 -8.55 4.02 -8.85
C ILE A 22 -8.92 4.65 -7.50
N ASN A 23 -7.93 5.11 -6.72
CA ASN A 23 -8.22 5.76 -5.45
C ASN A 23 -8.88 7.14 -5.62
N ALA A 24 -8.50 7.91 -6.64
CA ALA A 24 -9.13 9.19 -6.93
C ALA A 24 -10.57 9.05 -7.43
N THR A 25 -10.88 7.95 -8.15
CA THR A 25 -12.17 7.76 -8.83
C THR A 25 -13.15 6.90 -8.04
N ILE A 26 -12.71 5.76 -7.50
CA ILE A 26 -13.59 4.74 -6.90
C ILE A 26 -13.66 4.85 -5.37
N SER A 27 -12.53 5.07 -4.69
CA SER A 27 -12.53 5.15 -3.21
C SER A 27 -13.50 6.19 -2.63
N PRO A 28 -13.76 7.36 -3.24
CA PRO A 28 -14.72 8.32 -2.69
C PRO A 28 -16.15 7.79 -2.72
N ILE A 29 -16.50 7.04 -3.76
CA ILE A 29 -17.79 6.37 -3.88
C ILE A 29 -17.89 5.32 -2.79
N PHE A 30 -16.85 4.50 -2.65
CA PHE A 30 -16.78 3.45 -1.63
C PHE A 30 -16.94 4.00 -0.21
N TRP A 31 -16.22 5.10 0.09
CA TRP A 31 -16.29 5.78 1.38
C TRP A 31 -17.68 6.38 1.64
N ARG A 32 -18.31 7.03 0.67
CA ARG A 32 -19.66 7.60 0.84
C ARG A 32 -20.72 6.53 1.12
N LEU A 33 -20.56 5.34 0.53
CA LEU A 33 -21.51 4.25 0.70
C LEU A 33 -21.32 3.49 2.02
N THR A 34 -20.07 3.26 2.42
CA THR A 34 -19.76 2.35 3.54
C THR A 34 -19.23 3.05 4.78
N HIS A 35 -18.63 4.22 4.62
CA HIS A 35 -17.82 4.91 5.63
C HIS A 35 -16.64 4.06 6.14
N LEU A 36 -16.16 3.11 5.32
CA LEU A 36 -15.07 2.20 5.65
C LEU A 36 -13.84 2.48 4.77
N PRO A 37 -12.63 2.50 5.35
CA PRO A 37 -11.41 2.87 4.62
C PRO A 37 -10.77 1.72 3.84
N PHE A 38 -11.24 0.47 3.99
CA PHE A 38 -10.48 -0.70 3.54
C PHE A 38 -10.15 -0.75 2.04
N PHE A 39 -10.91 -0.05 1.19
CA PHE A 39 -10.68 -0.06 -0.26
C PHE A 39 -9.39 0.69 -0.64
N CYS A 40 -9.09 1.84 -0.02
CA CYS A 40 -7.86 2.57 -0.32
C CYS A 40 -6.61 1.83 0.21
N ASP A 41 -6.73 1.17 1.37
CA ASP A 41 -5.69 0.26 1.89
C ASP A 41 -5.43 -0.93 0.98
N LEU A 42 -6.49 -1.54 0.46
CA LEU A 42 -6.41 -2.67 -0.45
C LEU A 42 -5.62 -2.31 -1.72
N LEU A 43 -5.93 -1.17 -2.33
CA LEU A 43 -5.22 -0.67 -3.51
C LEU A 43 -3.75 -0.36 -3.20
N ALA A 44 -3.49 0.27 -2.05
CA ALA A 44 -2.13 0.54 -1.58
C ALA A 44 -1.32 -0.75 -1.49
N LEU A 45 -1.86 -1.77 -0.81
CA LEU A 45 -1.11 -2.98 -0.51
C LEU A 45 -0.91 -3.88 -1.71
N ILE A 46 -1.86 -3.92 -2.64
CA ILE A 46 -1.66 -4.58 -3.94
C ILE A 46 -0.50 -3.90 -4.67
N SER A 47 -0.53 -2.57 -4.78
CA SER A 47 0.45 -1.79 -5.54
C SER A 47 1.86 -1.90 -4.98
N LEU A 48 1.99 -1.73 -3.66
CA LEU A 48 3.27 -1.82 -2.96
C LEU A 48 3.83 -3.24 -2.98
N SER A 49 3.00 -4.25 -2.71
CA SER A 49 3.46 -5.65 -2.68
C SER A 49 3.91 -6.14 -4.04
N ILE A 50 3.19 -5.81 -5.12
CA ILE A 50 3.60 -6.16 -6.49
C ILE A 50 4.89 -5.44 -6.87
N THR A 51 5.01 -4.14 -6.54
CA THR A 51 6.23 -3.37 -6.83
C THR A 51 7.44 -3.96 -6.11
N LEU A 52 7.34 -4.24 -4.82
CA LEU A 52 8.46 -4.80 -4.04
C LEU A 52 8.71 -6.27 -4.36
N TRP A 53 7.69 -7.01 -4.79
CA TRP A 53 7.84 -8.35 -5.36
C TRP A 53 8.66 -8.32 -6.66
N TRP A 54 8.37 -7.37 -7.53
CA TRP A 54 9.06 -7.25 -8.82
C TRP A 54 10.49 -6.73 -8.66
N THR A 55 10.63 -5.59 -8.00
CA THR A 55 11.87 -4.80 -8.03
C THR A 55 12.94 -5.32 -7.07
N ARG A 56 12.54 -5.86 -5.90
CA ARG A 56 13.46 -6.23 -4.79
C ARG A 56 14.40 -5.11 -4.35
N LYS A 57 14.00 -3.86 -4.58
CA LYS A 57 14.87 -2.69 -4.37
C LYS A 57 14.25 -1.72 -3.39
N PHE A 58 15.04 -1.36 -2.40
CA PHE A 58 14.71 -0.37 -1.40
C PHE A 58 14.35 0.97 -2.04
N GLY A 59 13.28 1.58 -1.55
CA GLY A 59 12.76 2.85 -2.03
C GLY A 59 11.79 2.72 -3.19
N SER A 60 11.63 1.55 -3.81
CA SER A 60 10.67 1.40 -4.92
C SER A 60 9.22 1.54 -4.45
N GLY A 61 8.88 1.01 -3.27
CA GLY A 61 7.57 1.20 -2.64
C GLY A 61 7.36 2.63 -2.17
N ILE A 62 8.42 3.28 -1.64
CA ILE A 62 8.40 4.70 -1.27
C ILE A 62 8.05 5.56 -2.48
N ILE A 63 8.72 5.36 -3.62
CA ILE A 63 8.47 6.12 -4.84
C ILE A 63 7.02 5.92 -5.31
N VAL A 64 6.50 4.69 -5.27
CA VAL A 64 5.08 4.42 -5.58
C VAL A 64 4.15 5.23 -4.67
N GLY A 65 4.39 5.24 -3.36
CA GLY A 65 3.59 6.02 -2.41
C GLY A 65 3.66 7.52 -2.64
N ILE A 66 4.85 8.06 -2.92
CA ILE A 66 5.04 9.48 -3.24
C ILE A 66 4.29 9.86 -4.51
N ILE A 67 4.48 9.11 -5.60
CA ILE A 67 3.79 9.38 -6.87
C ILE A 67 2.28 9.28 -6.68
N ALA A 68 1.79 8.24 -6.00
CA ALA A 68 0.35 8.08 -5.76
C ALA A 68 -0.25 9.25 -4.95
N THR A 69 0.51 9.76 -3.99
CA THR A 69 0.13 10.94 -3.18
C THR A 69 0.07 12.19 -4.04
N LEU A 70 1.12 12.48 -4.81
CA LEU A 70 1.18 13.65 -5.69
C LEU A 70 0.06 13.64 -6.72
N LEU A 71 -0.19 12.50 -7.36
CA LEU A 71 -1.29 12.36 -8.32
C LEU A 71 -2.65 12.56 -7.64
N ASN A 72 -2.85 12.05 -6.42
CA ASN A 72 -4.10 12.32 -5.70
C ASN A 72 -4.28 13.79 -5.33
N PHE A 73 -3.20 14.52 -5.03
CA PHE A 73 -3.29 15.97 -4.82
C PHE A 73 -3.62 16.72 -6.10
N VAL A 74 -3.05 16.33 -7.24
CA VAL A 74 -3.38 16.92 -8.54
C VAL A 74 -4.84 16.67 -8.91
N LEU A 75 -5.32 15.43 -8.73
CA LEU A 75 -6.68 15.05 -9.10
C LEU A 75 -7.73 15.54 -8.10
N ARG A 76 -7.37 15.60 -6.82
CA ARG A 76 -8.24 15.95 -5.69
C ARG A 76 -7.43 16.71 -4.61
N PRO A 77 -7.26 18.04 -4.76
CA PRO A 77 -6.40 18.84 -3.87
C PRO A 77 -6.73 18.73 -2.37
N GLY A 78 -7.97 18.43 -2.00
CA GLY A 78 -8.39 18.21 -0.62
C GLY A 78 -8.05 16.83 -0.03
N ALA A 79 -7.40 15.93 -0.77
CA ALA A 79 -7.12 14.56 -0.34
C ALA A 79 -5.94 14.45 0.64
N LEU A 80 -5.83 15.35 1.61
CA LEU A 80 -4.67 15.44 2.52
C LEU A 80 -4.44 14.19 3.37
N PHE A 81 -5.49 13.40 3.63
CA PHE A 81 -5.39 12.09 4.28
C PHE A 81 -4.44 11.12 3.56
N PHE A 82 -4.14 11.34 2.27
CA PHE A 82 -3.18 10.53 1.53
C PHE A 82 -1.76 10.58 2.10
N LEU A 83 -1.41 11.61 2.89
CA LEU A 83 -0.14 11.68 3.60
C LEU A 83 0.05 10.51 4.57
N GLY A 84 -1.02 10.02 5.19
CA GLY A 84 -0.97 8.81 6.02
C GLY A 84 -0.57 7.57 5.21
N PHE A 85 -1.04 7.48 3.97
CA PHE A 85 -0.64 6.42 3.04
C PHE A 85 0.80 6.57 2.54
N THR A 86 1.31 7.80 2.39
CA THR A 86 2.72 8.04 2.10
C THR A 86 3.59 7.49 3.23
N VAL A 87 3.28 7.83 4.49
CA VAL A 87 4.02 7.32 5.65
C VAL A 87 3.93 5.80 5.74
N ALA A 88 2.76 5.22 5.49
CA ALA A 88 2.58 3.77 5.42
C ALA A 88 3.47 3.13 4.36
N SER A 89 3.56 3.69 3.15
CA SER A 89 4.44 3.17 2.09
C SER A 89 5.93 3.17 2.50
N VAL A 90 6.36 4.20 3.23
CA VAL A 90 7.72 4.29 3.78
C VAL A 90 7.95 3.20 4.82
N PHE A 91 7.02 3.06 5.76
CA PHE A 91 7.10 2.02 6.78
C PHE A 91 7.14 0.62 6.14
N PHE A 92 6.25 0.34 5.19
CA PHE A 92 6.16 -0.94 4.52
C PHE A 92 7.45 -1.30 3.77
N ASP A 93 8.00 -0.36 3.00
CA ASP A 93 9.23 -0.59 2.24
C ASP A 93 10.44 -0.83 3.16
N ILE A 94 10.63 0.01 4.18
CA ILE A 94 11.69 -0.17 5.19
C ILE A 94 11.54 -1.52 5.91
N PHE A 95 10.33 -1.87 6.32
CA PHE A 95 10.11 -3.08 7.10
C PHE A 95 10.38 -4.34 6.27
N LEU A 96 9.93 -4.38 5.02
CA LEU A 96 10.23 -5.48 4.10
C LEU A 96 11.72 -5.55 3.74
N TYR A 97 12.39 -4.41 3.60
CA TYR A 97 13.84 -4.35 3.41
C TYR A 97 14.58 -5.02 4.58
N LEU A 98 14.24 -4.67 5.83
CA LEU A 98 14.82 -5.25 7.03
C LEU A 98 14.57 -6.76 7.14
N LEU A 99 13.41 -7.23 6.67
CA LEU A 99 13.05 -8.65 6.62
C LEU A 99 13.68 -9.40 5.43
N LYS A 100 14.35 -8.68 4.52
CA LYS A 100 14.90 -9.12 3.24
C LYS A 100 13.81 -9.54 2.25
N TYR A 101 13.65 -8.77 1.17
CA TYR A 101 12.62 -9.01 0.17
C TYR A 101 12.62 -10.45 -0.37
N GLU A 102 13.79 -11.04 -0.61
CA GLU A 102 13.92 -12.40 -1.12
C GLU A 102 13.25 -13.40 -0.18
N ARG A 103 13.45 -13.26 1.14
CA ARG A 103 12.86 -14.14 2.15
C ARG A 103 11.36 -13.97 2.24
N VAL A 104 10.88 -12.73 2.21
CA VAL A 104 9.46 -12.38 2.34
C VAL A 104 8.63 -13.02 1.23
N PHE A 105 9.15 -13.09 0.01
CA PHE A 105 8.33 -13.55 -1.13
C PHE A 105 8.63 -14.97 -1.61
N SER A 106 9.70 -15.61 -1.11
CA SER A 106 10.07 -16.99 -1.50
C SER A 106 9.52 -18.08 -0.59
N THR A 107 9.18 -17.78 0.66
CA THR A 107 8.81 -18.78 1.67
C THR A 107 7.40 -18.57 2.20
N SER A 108 6.69 -19.64 2.60
CA SER A 108 5.36 -19.52 3.20
C SER A 108 5.37 -18.66 4.48
N ARG A 109 6.44 -18.77 5.30
CA ARG A 109 6.66 -17.90 6.46
C ARG A 109 6.86 -16.44 6.03
N GLY A 110 7.57 -16.21 4.94
CA GLY A 110 7.72 -14.89 4.34
C GLY A 110 6.39 -14.28 3.91
N LEU A 111 5.49 -15.07 3.33
CA LEU A 111 4.17 -14.57 2.93
C LEU A 111 3.32 -14.17 4.15
N VAL A 112 3.45 -14.87 5.28
CA VAL A 112 2.86 -14.44 6.55
C VAL A 112 3.47 -13.10 6.99
N LEU A 113 4.79 -12.93 6.87
CA LEU A 113 5.45 -11.65 7.17
C LEU A 113 4.96 -10.53 6.26
N LEU A 114 4.69 -10.79 4.97
CA LEU A 114 4.10 -9.80 4.06
C LEU A 114 2.74 -9.32 4.58
N VAL A 115 1.87 -10.25 4.97
CA VAL A 115 0.55 -9.92 5.53
C VAL A 115 0.68 -9.12 6.82
N VAL A 116 1.51 -9.56 7.75
CA VAL A 116 1.75 -8.85 9.03
C VAL A 116 2.26 -7.42 8.75
N SER A 117 3.22 -7.28 7.83
CA SER A 117 3.77 -5.98 7.44
C SER A 117 2.69 -5.07 6.86
N GLY A 118 1.79 -5.60 6.03
CA GLY A 118 0.72 -4.82 5.43
C GLY A 118 -0.35 -4.38 6.43
N VAL A 119 -0.72 -5.27 7.35
CA VAL A 119 -1.61 -4.95 8.49
C VAL A 119 -1.02 -3.85 9.36
N LEU A 120 0.26 -3.96 9.75
CA LEU A 120 0.93 -2.94 10.56
C LEU A 120 1.06 -1.60 9.82
N SER A 121 1.42 -1.64 8.54
CA SER A 121 1.57 -0.44 7.71
C SER A 121 0.26 0.34 7.59
N THR A 122 -0.85 -0.35 7.33
CA THR A 122 -2.18 0.29 7.20
C THR A 122 -2.75 0.71 8.54
N TRP A 123 -2.47 -0.04 9.62
CA TRP A 123 -2.75 0.40 10.98
C TRP A 123 -2.06 1.74 11.29
N ILE A 124 -0.78 1.90 10.92
CA ILE A 124 -0.07 3.19 11.03
C ILE A 124 -0.75 4.27 10.18
N ALA A 125 -1.14 3.94 8.93
CA ALA A 125 -1.89 4.88 8.08
C ALA A 125 -3.16 5.37 8.79
N GLY A 126 -3.95 4.45 9.33
CA GLY A 126 -5.19 4.75 10.03
C GLY A 126 -5.00 5.53 11.32
N LEU A 127 -3.89 5.33 12.05
CA LEU A 127 -3.54 6.16 13.20
C LEU A 127 -3.27 7.61 12.77
N ILE A 128 -2.46 7.81 11.74
CA ILE A 128 -2.10 9.13 11.23
C ILE A 128 -3.35 9.82 10.68
N ILE A 129 -4.12 9.14 9.83
CA ILE A 129 -5.35 9.66 9.23
C ILE A 129 -6.36 10.01 10.32
N GLY A 130 -6.64 9.07 11.22
CA GLY A 130 -7.57 9.25 12.31
C GLY A 130 -7.21 10.38 13.27
N THR A 131 -5.92 10.63 13.50
CA THR A 131 -5.44 11.66 14.43
C THR A 131 -5.44 13.05 13.82
N PHE A 132 -4.94 13.19 12.58
CA PHE A 132 -4.66 14.51 12.00
C PHE A 132 -5.71 14.98 11.00
N PHE A 133 -6.46 14.06 10.39
CA PHE A 133 -7.32 14.38 9.25
C PHE A 133 -8.80 14.05 9.50
N MET A 134 -9.09 13.22 10.52
CA MET A 134 -10.44 12.95 10.96
C MET A 134 -10.78 13.80 12.19
N SER A 135 -12.01 14.31 12.27
CA SER A 135 -12.46 15.13 13.41
C SER A 135 -12.83 14.29 14.65
N PHE A 136 -12.10 13.20 14.92
CA PHE A 136 -12.35 12.33 16.06
C PHE A 136 -11.92 13.00 17.36
N ARG A 137 -12.82 13.05 18.34
CA ARG A 137 -12.57 13.68 19.65
C ARG A 137 -12.12 12.70 20.74
N VAL A 138 -12.15 11.39 20.46
CA VAL A 138 -11.89 10.34 21.45
C VAL A 138 -10.90 9.33 20.88
N ILE A 139 -9.88 8.98 21.67
CA ILE A 139 -8.82 8.04 21.24
C ILE A 139 -9.37 6.68 20.78
N LYS A 140 -10.47 6.21 21.39
CA LYS A 140 -11.14 4.96 20.99
C LYS A 140 -11.60 4.99 19.52
N ALA A 141 -12.06 6.14 19.03
CA ALA A 141 -12.48 6.27 17.63
C ALA A 141 -11.28 6.21 16.67
N VAL A 142 -10.15 6.82 17.04
CA VAL A 142 -8.89 6.73 16.27
C VAL A 142 -8.39 5.29 16.21
N LEU A 143 -8.38 4.59 17.35
CA LEU A 143 -7.95 3.19 17.41
C LEU A 143 -8.88 2.28 16.60
N LEU A 144 -10.20 2.46 16.70
CA LEU A 144 -11.15 1.69 15.90
C LEU A 144 -10.95 1.96 14.40
N PHE A 145 -10.78 3.22 14.00
CA PHE A 145 -10.52 3.59 12.62
C PHE A 145 -9.22 2.98 12.08
N SER A 146 -8.19 2.95 12.92
CA SER A 146 -6.91 2.30 12.60
C SER A 146 -7.04 0.77 12.46
N VAL A 147 -7.87 0.12 13.30
CA VAL A 147 -8.21 -1.30 13.12
C VAL A 147 -8.94 -1.53 11.80
N LEU A 148 -9.87 -0.66 11.40
CA LEU A 148 -10.56 -0.78 10.11
C LEU A 148 -9.59 -0.67 8.92
N HIS A 149 -8.61 0.23 8.99
CA HIS A 149 -7.53 0.29 8.00
C HIS A 149 -6.70 -1.00 7.97
N SER A 150 -6.39 -1.56 9.14
CA SER A 150 -5.64 -2.81 9.26
C SER A 150 -6.35 -4.00 8.58
N LEU A 151 -7.68 -4.01 8.57
CA LEU A 151 -8.47 -5.00 7.82
C LEU A 151 -8.31 -4.82 6.30
N GLY A 152 -8.28 -3.58 5.83
CA GLY A 152 -7.95 -3.29 4.43
C GLY A 152 -6.55 -3.76 4.04
N GLY A 153 -5.57 -3.56 4.92
CA GLY A 153 -4.22 -4.08 4.73
C GLY A 153 -4.15 -5.61 4.70
N LEU A 154 -4.93 -6.28 5.55
CA LEU A 154 -5.06 -7.74 5.54
C LEU A 154 -5.59 -8.23 4.18
N ILE A 155 -6.72 -7.70 3.72
CA ILE A 155 -7.34 -8.12 2.47
C ILE A 155 -6.41 -7.80 1.29
N GLY A 156 -5.85 -6.58 1.24
CA GLY A 156 -4.93 -6.17 0.18
C GLY A 156 -3.68 -7.05 0.10
N SER A 157 -3.11 -7.42 1.25
CA SER A 157 -1.94 -8.30 1.30
C SER A 157 -2.27 -9.72 0.82
N VAL A 158 -3.39 -10.30 1.27
CA VAL A 158 -3.84 -11.63 0.83
C VAL A 158 -4.09 -11.65 -0.68
N LEU A 159 -4.79 -10.65 -1.21
CA LEU A 159 -5.02 -10.56 -2.65
C LEU A 159 -3.72 -10.35 -3.43
N SER A 160 -2.78 -9.56 -2.90
CA SER A 160 -1.48 -9.38 -3.56
C SER A 160 -0.72 -10.70 -3.70
N ILE A 161 -0.79 -11.60 -2.70
CA ILE A 161 -0.19 -12.93 -2.76
C ILE A 161 -0.85 -13.75 -3.86
N ALA A 162 -2.18 -13.74 -3.94
CA ALA A 162 -2.91 -14.46 -4.98
C ALA A 162 -2.54 -13.97 -6.39
N ILE A 163 -2.41 -12.65 -6.57
CA ILE A 163 -1.97 -12.04 -7.83
C ILE A 163 -0.54 -12.45 -8.17
N ILE A 164 0.39 -12.30 -7.22
CA ILE A 164 1.80 -12.66 -7.39
C ILE A 164 1.94 -14.14 -7.79
N LYS A 165 1.29 -15.06 -7.07
CA LYS A 165 1.35 -16.50 -7.38
C LYS A 165 0.74 -16.80 -8.75
N SER A 166 -0.32 -16.10 -9.13
CA SER A 166 -0.94 -16.21 -10.46
C SER A 166 0.00 -15.77 -11.59
N LEU A 167 0.81 -14.72 -11.36
CA LEU A 167 1.85 -14.29 -12.30
C LEU A 167 3.00 -15.31 -12.36
N GLU A 168 3.47 -15.80 -11.22
CA GLU A 168 4.56 -16.77 -11.13
C GLU A 168 4.25 -18.10 -11.85
N VAL A 169 2.99 -18.57 -11.75
CA VAL A 169 2.47 -19.75 -12.47
C VAL A 169 2.48 -19.53 -13.99
N ARG A 170 2.24 -18.29 -14.44
CA ARG A 170 2.32 -17.89 -15.84
C ARG A 170 3.74 -17.56 -16.30
N ARG A 171 4.75 -17.87 -15.48
CA ARG A 171 6.18 -17.59 -15.74
C ARG A 171 6.50 -16.09 -15.88
N ILE A 172 5.62 -15.22 -15.38
CA ILE A 172 5.89 -13.79 -15.22
C ILE A 172 6.59 -13.63 -13.88
N ARG A 173 7.89 -13.35 -13.90
CA ARG A 173 8.76 -13.26 -12.74
C ARG A 173 9.73 -12.07 -12.94
N PRO A 174 10.29 -11.51 -11.86
CA PRO A 174 11.34 -10.49 -11.93
C PRO A 174 12.47 -10.86 -12.91
#